data_AF-A0A1W9WUT4-F1
#
_entry.id   AF-A0A1W9WUT4-F1
#
_cell.length_a   1.000
_cell.length_b   1.000
_cell.length_c   1.000
_cell.angle_alpha   90.00
_cell.angle_beta   90.00
_cell.angle_gamma   90.00
#
_symmetry.space_group_name_H-M   'P 1'
#
loop_
_entity.id
_entity.type
_entity.pdbx_description
1 polymer ?
#
loop_
_entity_poly.entity_id
_entity_poly.type
_entity_poly.pdbx_seq_one_letter_code
_entity_poly.pdbx_strand_id
1 'polypeptide(L)'
;MTIFQLDECLNSKKLVQGCAKEGLCQVFRFPTDMKGLKDPDMLNLLLPKDNPLITTDLALLDEHFDSIPEYHPSLILIANSESVPQTLTIKKVQAILRQFKMTFSQWHQVPWQNCVYNARFSQSFTH
;
A
#
# COMPACT_ATOMS: atom_id res chain seq x y z
N MET A 1 -12.45 -11.18 4.45
CA MET A 1 -11.87 -10.50 3.27
C MET A 1 -11.36 -9.16 3.74
N THR A 2 -10.07 -8.91 3.56
CA THR A 2 -9.40 -7.69 4.05
C THR A 2 -9.62 -6.55 3.06
N ILE A 3 -10.00 -5.39 3.58
CA ILE A 3 -10.08 -4.14 2.80
C ILE A 3 -8.86 -3.31 3.17
N PHE A 4 -8.11 -2.88 2.16
CA PHE A 4 -6.89 -2.11 2.38
C PHE A 4 -7.15 -0.62 2.31
N GLN A 5 -6.38 0.16 3.04
CA GLN A 5 -6.41 1.62 2.99
C GLN A 5 -5.32 2.11 2.04
N LEU A 6 -5.66 2.93 1.05
CA LEU A 6 -4.66 3.60 0.23
C LEU A 6 -4.11 4.83 0.94
N ASP A 7 -2.81 5.05 0.77
CA ASP A 7 -2.10 6.28 1.09
C ASP A 7 -2.53 7.47 0.18
N GLU A 8 -2.24 8.71 0.60
CA GLU A 8 -2.55 9.94 -0.13
C GLU A 8 -1.95 9.92 -1.54
N CYS A 9 -0.70 9.48 -1.69
CA CYS A 9 0.00 9.35 -2.97
C CYS A 9 -0.68 8.36 -3.93
N LEU A 10 -1.45 7.41 -3.39
CA LEU A 10 -2.19 6.40 -4.16
C LEU A 10 -3.69 6.70 -4.27
N ASN A 11 -4.15 7.89 -3.85
CA ASN A 11 -5.57 8.24 -3.73
C ASN A 11 -6.31 8.46 -5.08
N SER A 12 -6.22 7.49 -5.99
CA SER A 12 -6.76 7.52 -7.34
C SER A 12 -8.04 6.70 -7.46
N LYS A 13 -9.13 7.32 -7.94
CA LYS A 13 -10.38 6.61 -8.28
C LYS A 13 -10.13 5.48 -9.31
N LYS A 14 -9.20 5.68 -10.24
CA LYS A 14 -8.86 4.68 -11.26
C LYS A 14 -8.22 3.44 -10.64
N LEU A 15 -7.37 3.62 -9.63
CA LEU A 15 -6.73 2.51 -8.92
C LEU A 15 -7.77 1.67 -8.17
N VAL A 16 -8.67 2.32 -7.43
CA VAL A 16 -9.76 1.65 -6.69
C VAL A 16 -10.64 0.84 -7.64
N GLN A 17 -11.11 1.46 -8.72
CA GLN A 17 -11.93 0.79 -9.72
C GLN A 17 -11.19 -0.36 -10.40
N GLY A 18 -9.90 -0.17 -10.72
CA GLY A 18 -9.05 -1.20 -11.29
C GLY A 18 -8.90 -2.41 -10.37
N CYS A 19 -8.59 -2.18 -9.09
CA CYS A 19 -8.45 -3.25 -8.09
C CYS A 19 -9.74 -4.05 -7.92
N ALA A 20 -10.89 -3.36 -7.84
CA ALA A 20 -12.19 -4.00 -7.71
C ALA A 20 -12.58 -4.78 -8.97
N LYS A 21 -12.46 -4.16 -10.15
CA LYS A 21 -12.82 -4.77 -11.44
C LYS A 21 -12.01 -6.02 -11.75
N GLU A 22 -10.72 -6.01 -11.40
CA GLU A 22 -9.80 -7.13 -11.66
C GLU A 22 -9.76 -8.14 -10.51
N GLY A 23 -10.54 -7.95 -9.43
CA GLY A 23 -10.56 -8.86 -8.29
C GLY A 23 -9.21 -8.94 -7.54
N LEU A 24 -8.40 -7.87 -7.59
CA LEU A 24 -7.08 -7.85 -6.94
C LEU A 24 -7.22 -7.77 -5.42
N CYS A 25 -7.98 -6.78 -4.96
CA CYS A 25 -8.32 -6.51 -3.57
C CYS A 25 -9.45 -5.46 -3.50
N GLN A 26 -10.08 -5.34 -2.33
CA GLN A 26 -10.90 -4.18 -2.01
C GLN A 26 -10.03 -3.13 -1.35
N VAL A 27 -10.20 -1.87 -1.76
CA VAL A 27 -9.41 -0.76 -1.24
C VAL A 27 -10.29 0.45 -0.93
N PHE A 28 -10.00 1.11 0.19
CA PHE A 28 -10.52 2.44 0.52
C PHE A 28 -9.57 3.52 0.03
N ARG A 29 -10.16 4.65 -0.37
CA ARG A 29 -9.42 5.86 -0.73
C ARG A 29 -8.88 6.51 0.53
N PHE A 30 -7.77 7.24 0.39
CA PHE A 30 -7.24 8.04 1.48
C PHE A 30 -8.31 9.04 1.97
N PRO A 31 -8.59 9.11 3.28
CA PRO A 31 -9.62 9.98 3.85
C PRO A 31 -9.33 11.46 3.55
N THR A 32 -10.34 12.20 3.13
CA THR A 32 -10.16 13.60 2.69
C THR A 32 -9.87 14.56 3.83
N ASP A 33 -10.32 14.22 5.04
CA ASP A 33 -10.07 14.92 6.30
C ASP A 33 -8.63 14.77 6.80
N MET A 34 -7.88 13.79 6.27
CA MET A 34 -6.49 13.53 6.63
C MET A 34 -5.47 14.10 5.62
N LYS A 35 -5.96 14.81 4.59
CA LYS A 35 -5.13 15.29 3.48
C LYS A 35 -4.11 16.34 3.96
N GLY A 36 -2.83 16.12 3.63
CA GLY A 36 -1.75 17.05 3.98
C GLY A 36 -1.30 17.00 5.44
N LEU A 37 -1.77 16.01 6.22
CA LEU A 37 -1.16 15.70 7.50
C LEU A 37 0.27 15.20 7.31
N LYS A 38 1.11 15.42 8.32
CA LYS A 38 2.46 14.84 8.34
C LYS A 38 2.37 13.34 8.61
N ASP A 39 3.36 12.60 8.15
CA ASP A 39 3.35 11.14 8.22
C ASP A 39 3.16 10.58 9.64
N PRO A 40 3.82 11.10 10.70
CA PRO A 40 3.57 10.61 12.06
C PRO A 40 2.11 10.80 12.51
N ASP A 41 1.53 11.96 12.22
CA ASP A 41 0.13 12.26 12.57
C ASP A 41 -0.84 11.39 11.76
N MET A 42 -0.55 11.22 10.47
CA MET A 42 -1.31 10.37 9.57
C MET A 42 -1.29 8.91 10.04
N LEU A 43 -0.10 8.35 10.35
CA LEU A 43 0.05 6.98 10.80
C LEU A 43 -0.69 6.72 12.11
N ASN A 44 -0.58 7.63 13.07
CA ASN A 44 -1.28 7.55 14.34
C ASN A 44 -2.80 7.61 14.20
N LEU A 45 -3.33 8.25 13.17
CA LEU A 45 -4.78 8.33 12.92
C LEU A 45 -5.29 7.22 12.01
N LEU A 46 -4.46 6.71 11.11
CA LEU A 46 -4.85 5.75 10.08
C LEU A 46 -4.68 4.31 10.54
N LEU A 47 -3.56 3.99 11.19
CA LEU A 47 -3.25 2.64 11.62
C LEU A 47 -4.22 2.12 12.69
N PRO A 48 -4.85 2.91 13.57
CA PRO A 48 -5.89 2.37 14.44
C PRO A 48 -7.19 1.92 13.74
N LYS A 49 -7.39 2.21 12.44
CA LYS A 49 -8.67 2.01 11.74
C LYS A 49 -8.87 0.60 11.13
N ASP A 50 -8.28 -0.43 11.72
CA ASP A 50 -8.38 -1.87 11.36
C ASP A 50 -7.98 -2.29 9.94
N ASN A 51 -7.74 -1.35 9.03
CA ASN A 51 -7.44 -1.63 7.63
C ASN A 51 -5.93 -1.50 7.35
N PRO A 52 -5.29 -2.52 6.76
CA PRO A 52 -3.87 -2.42 6.43
C PRO A 52 -3.62 -1.31 5.42
N LEU A 53 -2.58 -0.51 5.64
CA LEU A 53 -2.17 0.56 4.75
C LEU A 53 -1.37 0.01 3.57
N ILE A 54 -1.72 0.40 2.34
CA ILE A 54 -0.86 0.24 1.17
C ILE A 54 -0.24 1.59 0.83
N THR A 55 1.09 1.65 0.83
CA THR A 55 1.85 2.84 0.45
C THR A 55 2.94 2.48 -0.56
N THR A 56 3.42 3.49 -1.29
CA THR A 56 4.63 3.42 -2.12
C THR A 56 5.78 4.22 -1.54
N ASP A 57 5.57 4.87 -0.39
CA ASP A 57 6.57 5.70 0.25
C ASP A 57 7.49 4.84 1.12
N LEU A 58 8.70 4.60 0.60
CA LEU A 58 9.74 3.88 1.34
C LEU A 58 10.28 4.73 2.51
N ALA A 59 10.35 6.05 2.34
CA ALA A 59 10.85 6.96 3.36
C ALA A 59 9.94 6.97 4.58
N LEU A 60 8.63 6.74 4.41
CA LEU A 60 7.71 6.61 5.53
C LEU A 60 8.13 5.52 6.53
N LEU A 61 8.69 4.40 6.06
CA LEU A 61 9.24 3.38 6.96
C LEU A 61 10.59 3.79 7.53
N ASP A 62 11.48 4.35 6.70
CA ASP A 62 12.84 4.67 7.13
C ASP A 62 12.90 5.85 8.12
N GLU A 63 12.02 6.84 7.97
CA GLU A 63 12.00 8.09 8.75
C GLU A 63 11.02 8.04 9.92
N HIS A 64 9.98 7.21 9.84
CA HIS A 64 8.86 7.22 10.78
C HIS A 64 8.49 5.85 11.34
N PHE A 65 9.40 4.87 11.29
CA PHE A 65 9.22 3.54 11.89
C PHE A 65 8.73 3.63 13.34
N ASP A 66 9.34 4.51 14.15
CA ASP A 66 9.01 4.69 15.57
C ASP A 66 7.60 5.26 15.81
N SER A 67 6.96 5.78 14.76
CA SER A 67 5.57 6.28 14.82
C SER A 67 4.54 5.21 14.45
N ILE A 68 4.97 4.01 14.05
CA ILE A 68 4.08 2.87 13.81
C ILE A 68 3.71 2.26 15.17
N PRO A 69 2.42 2.21 15.55
CA PRO A 69 2.02 1.59 16.80
C PRO A 69 2.41 0.11 16.84
N GLU A 70 2.78 -0.40 18.02
CA GLU A 70 3.10 -1.83 18.25
C GLU A 70 1.97 -2.75 17.77
N TYR A 71 0.73 -2.31 17.94
CA TYR A 71 -0.47 -2.97 17.44
C TYR A 71 -1.06 -2.19 16.26
N HIS A 72 -1.01 -2.78 15.07
CA HIS A 72 -1.47 -2.14 13.85
C HIS A 72 -2.04 -3.18 12.85
N PRO A 73 -2.95 -2.79 11.94
CA PRO A 73 -3.57 -3.67 10.95
C PRO A 73 -2.64 -4.00 9.79
N SER A 74 -1.38 -3.55 9.86
CA SER A 74 -0.28 -3.78 8.93
C SER A 74 -0.07 -2.72 7.88
N LEU A 75 1.16 -2.70 7.36
CA LEU A 75 1.61 -1.78 6.34
C LEU A 75 2.25 -2.60 5.21
N ILE A 76 1.71 -2.44 4.01
CA ILE A 76 2.18 -3.07 2.78
C ILE A 76 2.84 -1.98 1.96
N LEU A 77 4.17 -2.03 1.91
CA LEU A 77 4.96 -1.15 1.09
C LEU A 77 5.15 -1.77 -0.28
N ILE A 78 4.78 -1.03 -1.33
CA ILE A 78 5.10 -1.35 -2.71
C ILE A 78 6.25 -0.46 -3.14
N ALA A 79 7.43 -1.04 -3.27
CA ALA A 79 8.63 -0.32 -3.69
C ALA A 79 9.25 -0.97 -4.92
N ASN A 80 9.95 -0.16 -5.73
CA ASN A 80 10.87 -0.72 -6.71
C ASN A 80 12.08 -1.31 -6.00
N SER A 81 12.75 -2.26 -6.66
CA SER A 81 14.08 -2.68 -6.24
C SER A 81 15.03 -1.48 -6.21
N GLU A 82 15.86 -1.39 -5.16
CA GLU A 82 16.90 -0.35 -5.04
C GLU A 82 17.85 -0.33 -6.24
N SER A 83 18.07 -1.49 -6.87
CA SER A 83 18.91 -1.63 -8.07
C SER A 83 18.28 -1.06 -9.35
N VAL A 84 16.98 -0.75 -9.36
CA VAL A 84 16.26 -0.23 -10.53
C VAL A 84 15.25 0.84 -10.07
N PRO A 85 15.72 2.03 -9.65
CA PRO A 85 14.84 3.10 -9.20
C PRO A 85 13.99 3.57 -10.38
N GLN A 86 12.67 3.54 -10.20
CA GLN A 86 11.72 4.05 -11.19
C GLN A 86 10.61 4.83 -10.49
N THR A 87 9.97 5.75 -11.21
CA THR A 87 8.74 6.37 -10.74
C THR A 87 7.62 5.32 -10.70
N LEU A 88 7.03 5.11 -9.52
CA LEU A 88 5.86 4.26 -9.32
C LEU A 88 4.60 5.03 -9.72
N THR A 89 4.22 4.90 -10.99
CA THR A 89 2.91 5.41 -11.45
C THR A 89 1.78 4.49 -10.99
N ILE A 90 0.56 5.02 -10.91
CA ILE A 90 -0.65 4.23 -10.61
C ILE A 90 -0.77 2.97 -11.49
N LYS A 91 -0.44 3.08 -12.79
CA LYS A 91 -0.46 1.93 -13.70
C LYS A 91 0.53 0.85 -13.29
N LYS A 92 1.75 1.23 -12.87
CA LYS A 92 2.77 0.30 -12.39
C LYS A 92 2.37 -0.34 -11.06
N VAL A 93 1.82 0.45 -10.12
CA VAL A 93 1.29 -0.06 -8.85
C VAL A 93 0.20 -1.10 -9.10
N GLN A 94 -0.73 -0.84 -10.02
CA GLN A 94 -1.77 -1.81 -10.37
C GLN A 94 -1.19 -3.09 -11.00
N ALA A 95 -0.19 -2.96 -11.88
CA ALA A 95 0.50 -4.12 -12.47
C ALA A 95 1.23 -4.95 -11.39
N ILE A 96 1.88 -4.27 -10.45
CA ILE A 96 2.52 -4.89 -9.28
C ILE A 96 1.50 -5.64 -8.43
N LEU A 97 0.36 -5.01 -8.08
CA LEU A 97 -0.71 -5.67 -7.33
C LEU A 97 -1.27 -6.88 -8.06
N ARG A 98 -1.37 -6.82 -9.40
CA ARG A 98 -1.78 -7.97 -10.22
C ARG A 98 -0.76 -9.10 -10.13
N GLN A 99 0.52 -8.81 -10.29
CA GLN A 99 1.58 -9.80 -10.14
C GLN A 99 1.58 -10.40 -8.73
N PHE A 100 1.43 -9.57 -7.71
CA PHE A 100 1.35 -10.00 -6.32
C PHE A 100 0.17 -10.93 -6.08
N LYS A 101 -1.02 -10.59 -6.59
CA LYS A 101 -2.21 -11.44 -6.55
C LYS A 101 -2.01 -12.77 -7.30
N MET A 102 -1.30 -12.77 -8.42
CA MET A 102 -1.02 -14.00 -9.17
C MET A 102 -0.08 -14.92 -8.38
N THR A 103 0.96 -14.37 -7.76
CA THR A 103 1.91 -15.13 -6.95
C THR A 103 1.29 -15.56 -5.61
N PHE A 104 0.45 -14.71 -5.02
CA PHE A 104 -0.21 -14.95 -3.74
C PHE A 104 -1.71 -14.70 -3.82
N SER A 105 -2.43 -15.67 -4.38
CA SER A 105 -3.87 -15.55 -4.69
C SER A 105 -4.76 -15.26 -3.48
N GLN A 106 -4.37 -15.74 -2.30
CA GLN A 106 -5.13 -15.59 -1.04
C GLN A 106 -4.68 -14.41 -0.18
N TRP A 107 -3.80 -13.52 -0.66
CA TRP A 107 -3.24 -12.42 0.14
C TRP A 107 -4.31 -11.54 0.85
N HIS A 108 -5.40 -11.22 0.14
CA HIS A 108 -6.59 -10.52 0.66
C HIS A 108 -7.43 -11.30 1.71
N GLN A 109 -7.06 -12.53 2.03
CA GLN A 109 -7.68 -13.37 3.08
C GLN A 109 -6.75 -13.56 4.28
N VAL A 110 -5.50 -13.12 4.18
CA VAL A 110 -4.52 -13.22 5.25
C VAL A 110 -4.84 -12.21 6.35
N PRO A 111 -4.80 -12.62 7.64
CA PRO A 111 -4.80 -11.69 8.75
C PRO A 111 -3.43 -11.01 8.80
N TRP A 112 -3.32 -9.82 8.22
CA TRP A 112 -2.02 -9.16 8.07
C TRP A 112 -1.43 -8.67 9.39
N GLN A 113 -2.22 -8.57 10.47
CA GLN A 113 -1.94 -7.89 11.75
C GLN A 113 -0.46 -7.88 12.19
N ASN A 114 -0.01 -6.71 12.65
CA ASN A 114 1.31 -6.43 13.21
C ASN A 114 2.48 -6.81 12.27
N CYS A 115 2.29 -6.62 10.97
CA CYS A 115 3.31 -6.90 9.96
C CYS A 115 3.61 -5.67 9.12
N VAL A 116 4.89 -5.46 8.82
CA VAL A 116 5.34 -4.54 7.78
C VAL A 116 5.87 -5.38 6.63
N TYR A 117 5.16 -5.40 5.51
CA TYR A 117 5.53 -6.20 4.35
C TYR A 117 6.10 -5.31 3.24
N ASN A 118 7.39 -5.48 2.95
CA ASN A 118 8.07 -4.78 1.87
C ASN A 118 8.06 -5.61 0.59
N ALA A 119 7.13 -5.30 -0.31
CA ALA A 119 7.00 -5.93 -1.60
C ALA A 119 7.89 -5.20 -2.62
N ARG A 120 9.10 -5.73 -2.84
CA ARG A 120 10.07 -5.18 -3.79
C ARG A 120 9.91 -5.83 -5.17
N PHE A 121 9.80 -5.00 -6.21
CA PHE A 121 9.65 -5.48 -7.58
C PHE A 121 10.79 -4.99 -8.48
N SER A 122 11.43 -5.94 -9.15
CA SER A 122 12.46 -5.69 -10.16
C SER A 122 11.92 -6.09 -11.54
N GLN A 123 10.95 -5.36 -12.07
CA GLN A 123 10.53 -5.55 -13.46
C GLN A 123 10.88 -4.32 -14.29
N SER A 124 11.75 -4.53 -15.27
CA SER A 124 11.90 -3.63 -16.41
C SER A 124 10.60 -3.76 -17.22
N PHE A 125 9.69 -2.79 -17.08
CA PHE A 125 8.58 -2.65 -18.02
C PHE A 125 9.18 -2.23 -19.37
N THR A 126 9.62 -3.19 -20.18
CA THR A 126 9.91 -2.96 -21.59
C THR A 126 8.59 -2.63 -22.28
N HIS A 127 8.53 -1.43 -22.86
CA HIS A 127 7.39 -0.91 -23.62
C HIS A 127 7.09 -1.75 -24.86
#